data_AF-A0A800BUX0-F1
#
_entry.id   AF-A0A800BUX0-F1
#
_cell.length_a   1.000
_cell.length_b   1.000
_cell.length_c   1.000
_cell.angle_alpha   90.00
_cell.angle_beta   90.00
_cell.angle_gamma   90.00
#
_symmetry.space_group_name_H-M   'P 1'
#
loop_
_entity.id
_entity.type
_entity.pdbx_description
1 polymer ?
#
loop_
_entity_poly.entity_id
_entity_poly.type
_entity_poly.pdbx_seq_one_letter_code
_entity_poly.pdbx_strand_id
1 'polypeptide(L)'
;PFQTWRKLSKVPFVRGVYNLFDILVLGIKALNLSANLSLEEEGEKFGALELSLTLALALGIAVGGFFILPLWLTDLFAGRAVAGGILFAFLEGLIRIALILLYLLGITLFKDIRRVLQYHGAEHKSIQAFEHSEELTPENARKYRTFHSRCGTSFLLLVAVIAVLVFSLVGNPPLLWKALSRLLLLPFIAGFSYEVLMFAARHAESPWLRPLIAPGLWLQRLTTREPDDSQLEVALTALKAVL
;
A
#
# COMPACT_ATOMS: atom_id res chain seq x y z
N PRO A 1 10.91 8.06 -12.62
CA PRO A 1 12.34 7.84 -12.99
C PRO A 1 12.56 7.30 -14.40
N PHE A 2 11.52 6.70 -15.01
CA PHE A 2 11.60 6.09 -16.34
C PHE A 2 10.83 6.91 -17.40
N GLN A 3 11.20 8.18 -17.66
CA GLN A 3 10.56 9.00 -18.70
C GLN A 3 10.60 8.35 -20.11
N THR A 4 11.55 7.46 -20.34
CA THR A 4 11.77 6.71 -21.60
C THR A 4 10.63 5.75 -21.98
N TRP A 5 9.78 5.31 -21.05
CA TRP A 5 8.72 4.32 -21.32
C TRP A 5 7.30 4.88 -21.14
N ARG A 6 7.13 6.20 -21.29
CA ARG A 6 5.86 6.94 -21.12
C ARG A 6 4.70 6.44 -21.99
N LYS A 7 4.95 5.61 -23.01
CA LYS A 7 3.90 4.95 -23.80
C LYS A 7 3.21 3.83 -23.01
N LEU A 8 3.94 3.10 -22.16
CA LEU A 8 3.40 1.99 -21.37
C LEU A 8 2.46 2.46 -20.27
N SER A 9 2.63 3.68 -19.73
CA SER A 9 1.72 4.27 -18.74
C SER A 9 0.33 4.61 -19.30
N LYS A 10 0.11 4.45 -20.61
CA LYS A 10 -1.18 4.67 -21.27
C LYS A 10 -1.90 3.39 -21.67
N VAL A 11 -1.20 2.26 -21.73
CA VAL A 11 -1.78 0.98 -22.17
C VAL A 11 -2.56 0.35 -21.01
N PRO A 12 -3.88 0.07 -21.15
CA PRO A 12 -4.66 -0.58 -20.10
C PRO A 12 -4.02 -1.90 -19.63
N PHE A 13 -4.17 -2.24 -18.35
CA PHE A 13 -3.56 -3.39 -17.65
C PHE A 13 -2.03 -3.34 -17.52
N VAL A 14 -1.30 -2.81 -18.50
CA VAL A 14 0.16 -2.66 -18.45
C VAL A 14 0.57 -1.42 -17.64
N ARG A 15 -0.19 -0.33 -17.78
CA ARG A 15 0.09 0.94 -17.08
C ARG A 15 0.13 0.81 -15.57
N GLY A 16 -0.68 -0.08 -15.00
CA GLY A 16 -0.73 -0.29 -13.56
C GLY A 16 0.57 -0.87 -13.03
N VAL A 17 1.06 -1.93 -13.66
CA VAL A 17 2.34 -2.57 -13.31
C VAL A 17 3.50 -1.58 -13.49
N TYR A 18 3.51 -0.86 -14.61
CA TYR A 18 4.55 0.12 -14.91
C TYR A 18 4.55 1.29 -13.90
N ASN A 19 3.40 1.92 -13.65
CA ASN A 19 3.30 3.05 -12.73
C ASN A 19 3.62 2.64 -11.29
N LEU A 20 3.17 1.44 -10.86
CA LEU A 20 3.50 0.90 -9.55
C LEU A 20 5.01 0.71 -9.39
N PHE A 21 5.68 0.18 -10.41
CA PHE A 21 7.12 -0.01 -10.39
C PHE A 21 7.87 1.34 -10.37
N ASP A 22 7.48 2.31 -11.20
CA ASP A 22 8.12 3.63 -11.23
C ASP A 22 7.99 4.36 -9.87
N ILE A 23 6.80 4.31 -9.25
CA ILE A 23 6.55 4.90 -7.93
C ILE A 23 7.32 4.14 -6.84
N LEU A 24 7.38 2.81 -6.89
CA LEU A 24 8.15 2.01 -5.92
C LEU A 24 9.64 2.37 -5.97
N VAL A 25 10.23 2.45 -7.16
CA VAL A 25 11.63 2.83 -7.34
C VAL A 25 11.88 4.24 -6.85
N LEU A 26 10.98 5.18 -7.14
CA LEU A 26 11.08 6.55 -6.64
C LEU A 26 10.98 6.60 -5.12
N GLY A 27 10.04 5.86 -4.53
CA GLY A 27 9.85 5.77 -3.08
C GLY A 27 11.08 5.22 -2.37
N ILE A 28 11.67 4.13 -2.87
CA ILE A 28 12.92 3.58 -2.31
C ILE A 28 14.06 4.61 -2.38
N LYS A 29 14.20 5.33 -3.50
CA LYS A 29 15.21 6.39 -3.63
C LYS A 29 14.98 7.52 -2.62
N ALA A 30 13.73 7.95 -2.46
CA ALA A 30 13.38 9.00 -1.50
C ALA A 30 13.64 8.57 -0.05
N LEU A 31 13.29 7.33 0.31
CA LEU A 31 13.54 6.76 1.64
C LEU A 31 15.05 6.64 1.93
N ASN A 32 15.83 6.19 0.96
CA ASN A 32 17.28 6.10 1.11
C ASN A 32 17.90 7.50 1.24
N LEU A 33 17.41 8.49 0.49
CA LEU A 33 17.84 9.87 0.62
C LEU A 33 17.52 10.42 2.02
N SER A 34 16.29 10.24 2.53
CA SER A 34 15.92 10.70 3.87
C SER A 34 16.74 10.02 4.97
N ALA A 35 17.03 8.72 4.82
CA ALA A 35 17.86 8.00 5.78
C ALA A 35 19.30 8.54 5.79
N ASN A 36 19.88 8.80 4.63
CA ASN A 36 21.23 9.36 4.53
C ASN A 36 21.32 10.76 5.14
N LEU A 37 20.35 11.63 4.87
CA LEU A 37 20.30 12.97 5.45
C LEU A 37 20.18 12.95 6.97
N SER A 38 19.33 12.06 7.52
CA SER A 38 19.19 11.88 8.98
C SER A 38 20.50 11.41 9.62
N LEU A 39 21.21 10.47 9.00
CA LEU A 39 22.49 9.96 9.51
C LEU A 39 23.61 10.99 9.41
N GLU A 40 23.61 11.82 8.36
CA GLU A 40 24.56 12.94 8.22
C GLU A 40 24.35 14.00 9.31
N GLU A 41 23.09 14.33 9.65
CA GLU A 41 22.75 15.26 10.73
C GLU A 41 23.13 14.73 12.12
N GLU A 42 22.94 13.43 12.36
CA GLU A 42 23.24 12.80 13.65
C GLU A 42 24.72 12.41 13.81
N GLY A 43 25.50 12.41 12.73
CA GLY A 43 26.90 11.98 12.74
C GLY A 43 27.10 10.49 13.03
N GLU A 44 26.01 9.71 13.05
CA GLU A 44 26.01 8.27 13.35
C GLU A 44 26.04 7.44 12.06
N LYS A 45 26.78 6.33 12.08
CA LYS A 45 26.74 5.30 11.03
C LYS A 45 26.36 3.99 11.68
N PHE A 46 25.31 3.34 11.18
CA PHE A 46 24.94 2.00 11.64
C PHE A 46 26.11 1.02 11.47
N GLY A 47 26.37 0.22 12.50
CA GLY A 47 27.33 -0.87 12.40
C GLY A 47 26.85 -1.95 11.41
N ALA A 48 27.77 -2.59 10.68
CA ALA A 48 27.41 -3.65 9.74
C ALA A 48 26.64 -4.81 10.40
N LEU A 49 26.93 -5.09 11.68
CA LEU A 49 26.22 -6.08 12.48
C LEU A 49 24.77 -5.64 12.77
N GLU A 50 24.56 -4.41 13.20
CA GLU A 50 23.24 -3.86 13.53
C GLU A 50 22.33 -3.83 12.30
N LEU A 51 22.88 -3.40 11.15
CA LEU A 51 22.18 -3.42 9.88
C LEU A 51 21.78 -4.85 9.49
N SER A 52 22.71 -5.81 9.63
CA SER A 52 22.46 -7.22 9.30
C SER A 52 21.39 -7.84 10.20
N LEU A 53 21.45 -7.57 11.51
CA LEU A 53 20.48 -8.05 12.48
C LEU A 53 19.08 -7.47 12.22
N THR A 54 19.01 -6.17 11.93
CA THR A 54 17.75 -5.49 11.62
C THR A 54 17.13 -6.05 10.34
N LEU A 55 17.94 -6.28 9.29
CA LEU A 55 17.48 -6.89 8.05
C LEU A 55 17.02 -8.34 8.26
N ALA A 56 17.77 -9.14 9.04
CA ALA A 56 17.41 -10.52 9.35
C ALA A 56 16.09 -10.59 10.13
N LEU A 57 15.90 -9.70 11.12
CA LEU A 57 14.67 -9.60 11.89
C LEU A 57 13.49 -9.20 11.00
N ALA A 58 13.65 -8.17 10.17
CA ALA A 58 12.62 -7.72 9.25
C ALA A 58 12.20 -8.83 8.27
N LEU A 59 13.16 -9.57 7.72
CA LEU A 59 12.90 -10.70 6.84
C LEU A 59 12.21 -11.85 7.60
N GLY A 60 12.64 -12.15 8.82
CA GLY A 60 12.03 -13.16 9.69
C GLY A 60 10.55 -12.84 9.99
N ILE A 61 10.24 -11.59 10.34
CA ILE A 61 8.87 -11.12 10.55
C ILE A 61 8.06 -11.22 9.25
N ALA A 62 8.64 -10.82 8.12
CA ALA A 62 7.96 -10.86 6.82
C ALA A 62 7.60 -12.31 6.42
N VAL A 63 8.58 -13.22 6.45
CA VAL A 63 8.38 -14.64 6.10
C VAL A 63 7.47 -15.33 7.12
N GLY A 64 7.75 -15.14 8.41
CA GLY A 64 6.96 -15.73 9.49
C GLY A 64 5.51 -15.25 9.48
N GLY A 65 5.30 -13.93 9.48
CA GLY A 65 3.97 -13.32 9.61
C GLY A 65 3.11 -13.38 8.35
N PHE A 66 3.70 -13.28 7.16
CA PHE A 66 2.92 -13.15 5.91
C PHE A 66 2.99 -14.37 4.98
N PHE A 67 3.85 -15.34 5.26
CA PHE A 67 3.92 -16.59 4.49
C PHE A 67 3.60 -17.82 5.33
N ILE A 68 4.30 -18.01 6.46
CA ILE A 68 4.16 -19.22 7.29
C ILE A 68 2.86 -19.16 8.12
N LEU A 69 2.65 -18.05 8.84
CA LEU A 69 1.53 -17.90 9.76
C LEU A 69 0.15 -18.03 9.08
N PRO A 70 -0.13 -17.43 7.91
CA PRO A 70 -1.42 -17.61 7.25
C PRO A 70 -1.69 -19.08 6.89
N LEU A 71 -0.67 -19.81 6.41
CA LEU A 71 -0.81 -21.23 6.07
C LEU A 71 -1.12 -22.06 7.32
N TRP A 72 -0.36 -21.86 8.39
CA TRP A 72 -0.55 -22.56 9.66
C TRP A 72 -1.93 -22.29 10.26
N LEU A 73 -2.38 -21.03 10.29
CA LEU A 73 -3.72 -20.66 10.77
C LEU A 73 -4.82 -21.27 9.89
N THR A 74 -4.64 -21.30 8.57
CA THR A 74 -5.63 -21.90 7.67
C THR A 74 -5.77 -23.39 7.92
N ASP A 75 -4.65 -24.12 8.07
CA ASP A 75 -4.67 -25.55 8.41
C ASP A 75 -5.33 -25.81 9.77
N LEU A 76 -5.07 -24.94 10.76
CA LEU A 76 -5.65 -25.04 12.10
C LEU A 76 -7.17 -24.85 12.10
N PHE A 77 -7.68 -23.84 11.38
CA PHE A 77 -9.10 -23.47 11.42
C PHE A 77 -9.97 -24.17 10.36
N ALA A 78 -9.45 -24.45 9.16
CA ALA A 78 -10.21 -25.10 8.10
C ALA A 78 -10.18 -26.64 8.23
N GLY A 79 -9.18 -27.19 8.91
CA GLY A 79 -9.00 -28.62 9.10
C GLY A 79 -8.73 -29.39 7.79
N ARG A 80 -8.34 -30.67 7.92
CA ARG A 80 -8.04 -31.54 6.77
C ARG A 80 -9.24 -31.86 5.88
N ALA A 81 -10.47 -31.56 6.31
CA ALA A 81 -11.71 -31.87 5.58
C ALA A 81 -11.98 -30.93 4.41
N VAL A 82 -11.38 -29.73 4.39
CA VAL A 82 -11.50 -28.73 3.30
C VAL A 82 -10.22 -28.69 2.43
N ALA A 83 -9.24 -29.55 2.74
CA ALA A 83 -7.91 -29.52 2.16
C ALA A 83 -7.94 -29.67 0.62
N GLY A 84 -7.44 -28.66 -0.08
CA GLY A 84 -7.22 -28.70 -1.54
C GLY A 84 -8.20 -27.88 -2.39
N GLY A 85 -9.34 -27.47 -1.83
CA GLY A 85 -10.42 -26.83 -2.61
C GLY A 85 -10.36 -25.30 -2.67
N ILE A 86 -11.26 -24.72 -3.47
CA ILE A 86 -11.49 -23.26 -3.61
C ILE A 86 -11.74 -22.61 -2.24
N LEU A 87 -12.53 -23.27 -1.37
CA LEU A 87 -12.84 -22.78 -0.03
C LEU A 87 -11.59 -22.63 0.84
N PHE A 88 -10.63 -23.56 0.77
CA PHE A 88 -9.37 -23.46 1.49
C PHE A 88 -8.57 -22.24 1.03
N ALA A 89 -8.42 -22.06 -0.28
CA ALA A 89 -7.69 -20.93 -0.84
C ALA A 89 -8.37 -19.57 -0.55
N PHE A 90 -9.70 -19.56 -0.49
CA PHE A 90 -10.47 -18.39 -0.08
C PHE A 90 -10.24 -18.04 1.41
N LEU A 91 -10.30 -19.03 2.31
CA LEU A 91 -10.00 -18.85 3.74
C LEU A 91 -8.55 -18.44 3.99
N GLU A 92 -7.58 -19.04 3.30
CA GLU A 92 -6.16 -18.62 3.33
C GLU A 92 -6.04 -17.13 2.97
N GLY A 93 -6.77 -16.72 1.95
CA GLY A 93 -6.85 -15.32 1.52
C GLY A 93 -7.44 -14.39 2.57
N LEU A 94 -8.57 -14.75 3.19
CA LEU A 94 -9.20 -13.94 4.24
C LEU A 94 -8.31 -13.80 5.47
N ILE A 95 -7.68 -14.89 5.92
CA ILE A 95 -6.72 -14.88 7.03
C ILE A 95 -5.56 -13.93 6.70
N ARG A 96 -5.05 -13.97 5.45
CA ARG A 96 -3.98 -13.07 5.01
C ARG A 96 -4.41 -11.59 5.04
N ILE A 97 -5.62 -11.26 4.59
CA ILE A 97 -6.15 -9.89 4.69
C ILE A 97 -6.26 -9.47 6.16
N ALA A 98 -6.80 -10.34 7.03
CA ALA A 98 -6.92 -10.05 8.45
C ALA A 98 -5.55 -9.78 9.09
N LEU A 99 -4.53 -10.59 8.77
CA LEU A 99 -3.16 -10.38 9.25
C LEU A 99 -2.54 -9.08 8.74
N ILE A 100 -2.77 -8.71 7.48
CA ILE A 100 -2.34 -7.41 6.94
C ILE A 100 -2.98 -6.26 7.72
N LEU A 101 -4.30 -6.32 7.98
CA LEU A 101 -5.01 -5.28 8.72
C LEU A 101 -4.55 -5.20 10.18
N LEU A 102 -4.35 -6.34 10.84
CA LEU A 102 -3.83 -6.42 12.20
C LEU A 102 -2.41 -5.87 12.31
N TYR A 103 -1.54 -6.21 11.35
CA TYR A 103 -0.20 -5.66 11.26
C TYR A 103 -0.23 -4.13 11.11
N LEU A 104 -1.03 -3.61 10.17
CA LEU A 104 -1.17 -2.17 9.96
C LEU A 104 -1.68 -1.48 11.22
N LEU A 105 -2.68 -2.05 11.89
CA LEU A 105 -3.17 -1.54 13.15
C LEU A 105 -2.08 -1.53 14.23
N GLY A 106 -1.32 -2.62 14.36
CA GLY A 106 -0.24 -2.76 15.33
C GLY A 106 0.88 -1.72 15.13
N ILE A 107 1.32 -1.50 13.88
CA ILE A 107 2.38 -0.52 13.62
C ILE A 107 1.93 0.91 13.89
N THR A 108 0.63 1.21 13.81
CA THR A 108 0.11 2.54 14.16
C THR A 108 0.23 2.89 15.64
N LEU A 109 0.60 1.92 16.49
CA LEU A 109 0.83 2.15 17.90
C LEU A 109 2.17 2.85 18.17
N PHE A 110 3.14 2.75 17.26
CA PHE A 110 4.45 3.38 17.39
C PHE A 110 4.41 4.86 17.01
N LYS A 111 5.06 5.72 17.80
CA LYS A 111 5.05 7.18 17.62
C LYS A 111 5.63 7.60 16.27
N ASP A 112 6.74 7.00 15.86
CA ASP A 112 7.42 7.36 14.60
C ASP A 112 6.54 7.03 13.39
N ILE A 113 5.89 5.85 13.43
CA ILE A 113 4.91 5.48 12.41
C ILE A 113 3.74 6.46 12.40
N ARG A 114 3.18 6.83 13.56
CA ARG A 114 2.12 7.86 13.61
C ARG A 114 2.55 9.16 12.94
N ARG A 115 3.79 9.60 13.14
CA ARG A 115 4.32 10.80 12.49
C ARG A 115 4.38 10.67 10.98
N VAL A 116 4.78 9.50 10.45
CA VAL A 116 4.70 9.21 9.01
C VAL A 116 3.25 9.26 8.50
N LEU A 117 2.30 8.70 9.24
CA LEU A 117 0.88 8.75 8.87
C LEU A 117 0.29 10.18 8.89
N GLN A 118 0.84 11.07 9.71
CA GLN A 118 0.48 12.48 9.72
C GLN A 118 1.01 13.20 8.46
N TYR A 119 2.27 12.99 8.07
CA TYR A 119 2.79 13.52 6.80
C TYR A 119 1.98 13.02 5.58
N HIS A 120 1.51 11.77 5.61
CA HIS A 120 0.60 11.26 4.60
C HIS A 120 -0.77 11.97 4.63
N GLY A 121 -1.31 12.25 5.82
CA GLY A 121 -2.49 13.11 5.97
C GLY A 121 -2.28 14.52 5.43
N ALA A 122 -1.08 15.10 5.63
CA ALA A 122 -0.70 16.41 5.11
C ALA A 122 -0.66 16.43 3.58
N GLU A 123 -0.07 15.41 2.95
CA GLU A 123 -0.07 15.26 1.48
C GLU A 123 -1.49 15.26 0.92
N HIS A 124 -2.39 14.45 1.48
CA HIS A 124 -3.78 14.42 1.04
C HIS A 124 -4.50 15.76 1.19
N LYS A 125 -4.28 16.48 2.29
CA LYS A 125 -4.89 17.80 2.52
C LYS A 125 -4.36 18.86 1.54
N SER A 126 -3.05 18.86 1.29
CA SER A 126 -2.40 19.76 0.33
C SER A 126 -2.87 19.52 -1.10
N ILE A 127 -2.99 18.26 -1.51
CA ILE A 127 -3.52 17.90 -2.84
C ILE A 127 -4.99 18.34 -2.97
N GLN A 128 -5.82 18.13 -1.95
CA GLN A 128 -7.20 18.58 -2.01
C GLN A 128 -7.32 20.10 -2.11
N ALA A 129 -6.51 20.86 -1.38
CA ALA A 129 -6.48 22.32 -1.52
C ALA A 129 -6.13 22.75 -2.96
N PHE A 130 -5.13 22.10 -3.55
CA PHE A 130 -4.76 22.31 -4.95
C PHE A 130 -5.90 21.97 -5.92
N GLU A 131 -6.55 20.82 -5.74
CA GLU A 131 -7.65 20.36 -6.60
C GLU A 131 -8.88 21.26 -6.53
N HIS A 132 -9.11 21.94 -5.40
CA HIS A 132 -10.15 22.95 -5.24
C HIS A 132 -9.70 24.35 -5.67
N SER A 133 -8.53 24.49 -6.28
CA SER A 133 -7.96 25.75 -6.77
C SER A 133 -7.82 26.82 -5.68
N GLU A 134 -7.53 26.39 -4.45
CA GLU A 134 -7.28 27.30 -3.34
C GLU A 134 -5.81 27.68 -3.22
N GLU A 135 -5.55 28.77 -2.52
CA GLU A 135 -4.18 29.17 -2.21
C GLU A 135 -3.53 28.10 -1.31
N LEU A 136 -2.32 27.68 -1.68
CA LEU A 136 -1.57 26.61 -1.02
C LEU A 136 -0.95 27.10 0.29
N THR A 137 -1.81 27.33 1.29
CA THR A 137 -1.47 27.72 2.66
C THR A 137 -1.92 26.66 3.67
N PRO A 138 -1.28 26.56 4.86
CA PRO A 138 -1.68 25.64 5.91
C PRO A 138 -3.14 25.83 6.35
N GLU A 139 -3.64 27.07 6.41
CA GLU A 139 -5.03 27.35 6.78
C GLU A 139 -6.03 26.73 5.81
N ASN A 140 -5.79 26.88 4.50
CA ASN A 140 -6.65 26.31 3.47
C ASN A 140 -6.56 24.79 3.42
N ALA A 141 -5.35 24.23 3.55
CA ALA A 141 -5.16 22.78 3.57
C ALA A 141 -5.84 22.12 4.79
N ARG A 142 -5.81 22.76 5.96
CA ARG A 142 -6.33 22.20 7.23
C ARG A 142 -7.77 21.70 7.14
N LYS A 143 -8.63 22.39 6.39
CA LYS A 143 -10.07 22.10 6.32
C LYS A 143 -10.40 20.81 5.53
N TYR A 144 -9.46 20.32 4.74
CA TYR A 144 -9.65 19.10 3.96
C TYR A 144 -9.48 17.85 4.82
N ARG A 145 -9.96 16.72 4.31
CA ARG A 145 -9.94 15.45 5.02
C ARG A 145 -8.59 14.77 4.83
N THR A 146 -8.20 13.90 5.76
CA THR A 146 -6.96 13.11 5.61
C THR A 146 -7.12 11.94 4.64
N PHE A 147 -8.29 11.74 4.02
CA PHE A 147 -8.53 10.64 3.09
C PHE A 147 -8.88 11.15 1.69
N HIS A 148 -8.38 10.43 0.68
CA HIS A 148 -8.44 10.81 -0.71
C HIS A 148 -8.76 9.61 -1.62
N SER A 149 -9.67 9.77 -2.58
CA SER A 149 -10.14 8.67 -3.45
C SER A 149 -9.06 8.12 -4.40
N ARG A 150 -8.00 8.90 -4.64
CA ARG A 150 -6.86 8.53 -5.50
C ARG A 150 -5.64 7.95 -4.74
N CYS A 151 -5.75 7.68 -3.44
CA CYS A 151 -4.61 7.23 -2.65
C CYS A 151 -4.18 5.78 -2.97
N GLY A 152 -2.87 5.57 -3.07
CA GLY A 152 -2.26 4.24 -3.25
C GLY A 152 -2.43 3.28 -2.07
N THR A 153 -2.80 3.75 -0.87
CA THR A 153 -3.09 2.82 0.24
C THR A 153 -4.40 2.05 0.03
N SER A 154 -5.39 2.66 -0.65
CA SER A 154 -6.59 1.94 -1.08
C SER A 154 -6.30 0.87 -2.14
N PHE A 155 -5.25 1.07 -2.93
CA PHE A 155 -4.77 0.08 -3.90
C PHE A 155 -4.29 -1.20 -3.20
N LEU A 156 -3.61 -1.11 -2.06
CA LEU A 156 -3.12 -2.28 -1.32
C LEU A 156 -4.26 -3.24 -0.94
N LEU A 157 -5.34 -2.72 -0.36
CA LEU A 157 -6.50 -3.54 0.01
C LEU A 157 -7.17 -4.13 -1.22
N LEU A 158 -7.32 -3.34 -2.28
CA LEU A 158 -7.93 -3.77 -3.53
C LEU A 158 -7.14 -4.93 -4.16
N VAL A 159 -5.81 -4.81 -4.22
CA VAL A 159 -4.91 -5.88 -4.67
C VAL A 159 -5.06 -7.12 -3.80
N ALA A 160 -5.13 -6.97 -2.47
CA ALA A 160 -5.30 -8.10 -1.57
C ALA A 160 -6.63 -8.84 -1.83
N VAL A 161 -7.74 -8.12 -1.93
CA VAL A 161 -9.07 -8.70 -2.21
C VAL A 161 -9.10 -9.38 -3.57
N ILE A 162 -8.60 -8.73 -4.63
CA ILE A 162 -8.55 -9.31 -5.97
C ILE A 162 -7.64 -10.54 -5.98
N ALA A 163 -6.51 -10.52 -5.25
CA ALA A 163 -5.64 -11.68 -5.11
C ALA A 163 -6.35 -12.86 -4.44
N VAL A 164 -7.15 -12.63 -3.39
CA VAL A 164 -7.96 -13.68 -2.77
C VAL A 164 -8.92 -14.30 -3.77
N LEU A 165 -9.66 -13.47 -4.51
CA LEU A 165 -10.61 -13.96 -5.51
C LEU A 165 -9.91 -14.77 -6.60
N VAL A 166 -8.87 -14.22 -7.22
CA VAL A 166 -8.13 -14.88 -8.31
C VAL A 166 -7.47 -16.17 -7.84
N PHE A 167 -6.75 -16.15 -6.71
CA PHE A 167 -6.08 -17.35 -6.21
C PHE A 167 -7.05 -18.39 -5.65
N SER A 168 -8.23 -17.98 -5.16
CA SER A 168 -9.26 -18.95 -4.76
C SER A 168 -9.72 -19.82 -5.92
N LEU A 169 -9.84 -19.25 -7.14
CA LEU A 169 -10.19 -19.98 -8.35
C LEU A 169 -9.10 -20.96 -8.81
N VAL A 170 -7.84 -20.66 -8.50
CA VAL A 170 -6.71 -21.58 -8.76
C VAL A 170 -6.71 -22.76 -7.78
N GLY A 171 -7.32 -22.60 -6.60
CA GLY A 171 -7.34 -23.60 -5.53
C GLY A 171 -5.98 -23.76 -4.86
N ASN A 172 -5.64 -24.98 -4.46
CA ASN A 172 -4.39 -25.28 -3.74
C ASN A 172 -3.56 -26.35 -4.47
N PRO A 173 -2.92 -26.00 -5.60
CA PRO A 173 -2.10 -26.94 -6.35
C PRO A 173 -0.79 -27.29 -5.62
N PRO A 174 -0.03 -28.32 -6.08
CA PRO A 174 1.29 -28.64 -5.56
C PRO A 174 2.24 -27.43 -5.57
N LEU A 175 3.23 -27.44 -4.68
CA LEU A 175 4.08 -26.28 -4.37
C LEU A 175 4.65 -25.56 -5.60
N LEU A 176 5.16 -26.31 -6.59
CA LEU A 176 5.72 -25.73 -7.82
C LEU A 176 4.67 -24.97 -8.63
N TRP A 177 3.49 -25.57 -8.84
CA TRP A 177 2.38 -24.92 -9.55
C TRP A 177 1.78 -23.76 -8.75
N LYS A 178 1.77 -23.87 -7.42
CA LYS A 178 1.35 -22.79 -6.51
C LYS A 178 2.32 -21.60 -6.63
N ALA A 179 3.62 -21.83 -6.69
CA ALA A 179 4.62 -20.78 -6.89
C ALA A 179 4.51 -20.16 -8.29
N LEU A 180 4.40 -20.98 -9.33
CA LEU A 180 4.32 -20.51 -10.72
C LEU A 180 3.03 -19.72 -10.98
N SER A 181 1.88 -20.20 -10.52
CA SER A 181 0.60 -19.49 -10.64
C SER A 181 0.65 -18.13 -9.94
N ARG A 182 1.24 -18.05 -8.75
CA ARG A 182 1.44 -16.77 -8.06
C ARG A 182 2.34 -15.82 -8.85
N LEU A 183 3.48 -16.30 -9.34
CA LEU A 183 4.40 -15.46 -10.12
C LEU A 183 3.75 -14.92 -11.41
N LEU A 184 3.02 -15.77 -12.14
CA LEU A 184 2.38 -15.40 -13.40
C LEU A 184 1.14 -14.52 -13.23
N LEU A 185 0.34 -14.74 -12.17
CA LEU A 185 -0.89 -13.99 -11.93
C LEU A 185 -0.65 -12.66 -11.21
N LEU A 186 0.50 -12.46 -10.55
CA LEU A 186 0.82 -11.22 -9.85
C LEU A 186 0.76 -9.97 -10.77
N PRO A 187 1.39 -9.95 -11.96
CA PRO A 187 1.27 -8.82 -12.89
C PRO A 187 -0.18 -8.57 -13.33
N PHE A 188 -0.94 -9.64 -13.58
CA PHE A 188 -2.36 -9.53 -13.94
C PHE A 188 -3.18 -8.90 -12.81
N ILE A 189 -3.01 -9.39 -11.57
CA ILE A 189 -3.69 -8.88 -10.38
C ILE A 189 -3.35 -7.40 -10.18
N ALA A 190 -2.07 -7.02 -10.26
CA ALA A 190 -1.64 -5.64 -10.09
C ALA A 190 -2.22 -4.72 -11.18
N GLY A 191 -2.14 -5.15 -12.45
CA GLY A 191 -2.71 -4.43 -13.59
C GLY A 191 -4.22 -4.25 -13.48
N PHE A 192 -4.95 -5.34 -13.22
CA PHE A 192 -6.40 -5.31 -13.07
C PHE A 192 -6.85 -4.46 -11.88
N SER A 193 -6.19 -4.60 -10.73
CA SER A 193 -6.47 -3.78 -9.54
C SER A 193 -6.29 -2.30 -9.84
N TYR A 194 -5.30 -1.94 -10.67
CA TYR A 194 -5.04 -0.56 -11.02
C TYR A 194 -6.13 0.00 -11.94
N GLU A 195 -6.61 -0.80 -12.90
CA GLU A 195 -7.74 -0.41 -13.73
C GLU A 195 -9.02 -0.21 -12.90
N VAL A 196 -9.28 -1.13 -11.96
CA VAL A 196 -10.43 -1.01 -11.05
C VAL A 196 -10.31 0.24 -10.18
N LEU A 197 -9.12 0.54 -9.65
CA LEU A 197 -8.87 1.77 -8.88
C LEU A 197 -9.10 3.03 -9.73
N MET A 198 -8.52 3.09 -10.93
CA MET A 198 -8.67 4.24 -11.82
C MET A 198 -10.11 4.42 -12.28
N PHE A 199 -10.84 3.34 -12.50
CA PHE A 199 -12.26 3.37 -12.82
C PHE A 199 -13.09 3.91 -11.65
N ALA A 200 -12.84 3.41 -10.44
CA ALA A 200 -13.52 3.85 -9.23
C ALA A 200 -13.24 5.33 -8.93
N ALA A 201 -11.98 5.77 -9.09
CA ALA A 201 -11.60 7.17 -8.89
C ALA A 201 -12.27 8.13 -9.90
N ARG A 202 -12.41 7.72 -11.17
CA ARG A 202 -13.10 8.52 -12.20
C ARG A 202 -14.60 8.67 -11.97
N HIS A 203 -15.19 7.75 -11.23
CA HIS A 203 -16.62 7.71 -10.95
C HIS A 203 -16.90 7.78 -9.45
N ALA A 204 -16.05 8.48 -8.69
CA ALA A 204 -16.14 8.52 -7.23
C ALA A 204 -17.50 9.05 -6.72
N GLU A 205 -18.15 9.93 -7.49
CA GLU A 205 -19.47 10.49 -7.18
C GLU A 205 -20.63 9.51 -7.42
N SER A 206 -20.39 8.41 -8.13
CA SER A 206 -21.43 7.46 -8.51
C SER A 206 -21.85 6.58 -7.32
N PRO A 207 -23.11 6.60 -6.85
CA PRO A 207 -23.53 5.97 -5.61
C PRO A 207 -23.36 4.44 -5.58
N TRP A 208 -23.63 3.77 -6.70
CA TRP A 208 -23.36 2.36 -6.98
C TRP A 208 -21.88 1.92 -6.86
N LEU A 209 -20.91 2.81 -6.96
CA LEU A 209 -19.48 2.48 -6.77
C LEU A 209 -18.98 2.69 -5.34
N ARG A 210 -19.82 3.25 -4.46
CA ARG A 210 -19.49 3.44 -3.04
C ARG A 210 -19.05 2.15 -2.33
N PRO A 211 -19.68 0.97 -2.54
CA PRO A 211 -19.23 -0.26 -1.89
C PRO A 211 -17.80 -0.68 -2.29
N LEU A 212 -17.37 -0.33 -3.50
CA LEU A 212 -16.02 -0.62 -4.00
C LEU A 212 -14.97 0.36 -3.44
N ILE A 213 -15.36 1.63 -3.26
CA ILE A 213 -14.48 2.70 -2.78
C ILE A 213 -14.35 2.69 -1.25
N ALA A 214 -15.45 2.42 -0.54
CA ALA A 214 -15.55 2.56 0.91
C ALA A 214 -14.50 1.74 1.69
N PRO A 215 -14.20 0.47 1.37
CA PRO A 215 -13.18 -0.30 2.08
C PRO A 215 -11.80 0.37 1.97
N GLY A 216 -11.47 0.93 0.80
CA GLY A 216 -10.24 1.67 0.60
C GLY A 216 -10.16 2.93 1.46
N LEU A 217 -11.26 3.67 1.59
CA LEU A 217 -11.33 4.85 2.47
C LEU A 217 -11.28 4.47 3.96
N TRP A 218 -11.85 3.32 4.35
CA TRP A 218 -11.72 2.82 5.71
C TRP A 218 -10.29 2.44 6.05
N LEU A 219 -9.57 1.81 5.12
CA LEU A 219 -8.15 1.54 5.31
C LEU A 219 -7.35 2.84 5.53
N GLN A 220 -7.71 3.91 4.82
CA GLN A 220 -7.08 5.22 5.03
C GLN A 220 -7.26 5.78 6.44
N ARG A 221 -8.29 5.39 7.18
CA ARG A 221 -8.42 5.74 8.61
C ARG A 221 -7.34 5.11 9.48
N LEU A 222 -6.75 4.00 9.02
CA LEU A 222 -5.60 3.37 9.66
C LEU A 222 -4.29 3.96 9.15
N THR A 223 -4.21 4.35 7.88
CA THR A 223 -2.96 4.77 7.23
C THR A 223 -2.77 6.28 7.11
N THR A 224 -3.64 7.09 7.72
CA THR A 224 -3.51 8.55 7.75
C THR A 224 -3.84 9.08 9.16
N ARG A 225 -3.25 10.20 9.53
CA ARG A 225 -3.51 10.90 10.79
C ARG A 225 -3.57 12.41 10.55
N GLU A 226 -4.19 13.13 11.49
CA GLU A 226 -4.26 14.59 11.43
C GLU A 226 -2.86 15.21 11.62
N PRO A 227 -2.38 15.99 10.64
CA PRO A 227 -1.08 16.65 10.71
C PRO A 227 -1.11 17.92 11.55
N ASP A 228 0.06 18.32 12.02
CA ASP A 228 0.29 19.69 12.51
C ASP A 228 0.63 20.66 11.36
N ASP A 229 0.74 21.94 11.70
CA ASP A 229 0.96 23.02 10.72
C ASP A 229 2.33 22.89 10.04
N SER A 230 3.36 22.45 10.76
CA SER A 230 4.70 22.24 10.21
C SER A 230 4.69 21.14 9.14
N GLN A 231 3.91 20.08 9.36
CA GLN A 231 3.74 18.99 8.39
C GLN A 231 2.97 19.45 7.16
N LEU A 232 1.96 20.31 7.33
CA LEU A 232 1.24 20.94 6.22
C LEU A 232 2.16 21.84 5.39
N GLU A 233 2.99 22.68 6.03
CA GLU A 233 3.98 23.52 5.34
C GLU A 233 4.95 22.69 4.51
N VAL A 234 5.48 21.60 5.07
CA VAL A 234 6.36 20.67 4.33
C VAL A 234 5.64 20.08 3.13
N ALA A 235 4.41 19.57 3.30
CA ALA A 235 3.65 18.98 2.21
C ALA A 235 3.30 19.98 1.11
N LEU A 236 2.90 21.21 1.47
CA LEU A 236 2.59 22.29 0.53
C LEU A 236 3.84 22.76 -0.22
N THR A 237 4.98 22.86 0.48
CA THR A 237 6.27 23.23 -0.13
C THR A 237 6.72 22.17 -1.14
N ALA A 238 6.63 20.89 -0.76
CA ALA A 238 6.93 19.77 -1.65
C ALA A 238 6.02 19.77 -2.88
N LEU A 239 4.71 20.03 -2.71
CA LEU A 239 3.76 20.12 -3.80
C LEU A 239 4.09 21.29 -4.75
N LYS A 240 4.35 22.48 -4.22
CA LYS A 240 4.76 23.66 -5.02
C LYS A 240 6.00 23.42 -5.87
N ALA A 241 6.94 22.60 -5.39
CA ALA A 241 8.17 22.31 -6.11
C ALA A 241 7.97 21.41 -7.35
N VAL A 242 6.82 20.74 -7.48
CA VAL A 242 6.52 19.79 -8.58
C VAL A 242 5.33 20.20 -9.45
N LEU A 243 4.68 21.33 -9.14
CA LEU A 243 3.66 21.97 -9.97
C LEU A 243 4.32 22.81 -11.07
#